data_AF-A0A1C4ZVM0-F1
#
_entry.id   AF-A0A1C4ZVM0-F1
#
_cell.length_a   1.000
_cell.length_b   1.000
_cell.length_c   1.000
_cell.angle_alpha   90.00
_cell.angle_beta   90.00
_cell.angle_gamma   90.00
#
_symmetry.space_group_name_H-M   'P 1'
#
loop_
_entity.id
_entity.type
_entity.pdbx_description
1 polymer ?
#
loop_
_entity_poly.entity_id
_entity_poly.type
_entity_poly.pdbx_seq_one_letter_code
_entity_poly.pdbx_strand_id
1 'polypeptide(L)'
;MKALLFTVAFVVELAMLVAAGWWGFTLDAGLALRLLAGLGAPLLIAVVWGVFCSPRASVRLPAPAKLAVQAACFVVAGLLLALAGHPVLGGLLVAVWAVDRAVLSHGGHPA
;
A
#
# COMPACT_ATOMS: atom_id res chain seq x y z
N MET A 1 8.63 -19.74 8.76
CA MET A 1 7.39 -19.24 8.15
C MET A 1 7.17 -17.74 8.40
N LYS A 2 7.23 -17.24 9.64
CA LYS A 2 7.01 -15.81 9.94
C LYS A 2 7.96 -14.84 9.22
N ALA A 3 9.25 -15.17 9.14
CA ALA A 3 10.22 -14.33 8.41
C ALA A 3 9.82 -14.11 6.94
N LEU A 4 9.33 -15.17 6.28
CA LEU A 4 8.83 -15.08 4.91
C LEU A 4 7.63 -14.14 4.80
N LEU A 5 6.66 -14.23 5.70
CA LEU A 5 5.50 -13.33 5.72
C LEU A 5 5.91 -11.87 5.91
N PHE A 6 6.85 -11.57 6.81
CA PHE A 6 7.35 -10.20 6.96
C PHE A 6 8.11 -9.70 5.73
N THR A 7 8.87 -10.58 5.06
CA THR A 7 9.50 -10.24 3.78
C THR A 7 8.46 -9.95 2.70
N VAL A 8 7.42 -10.78 2.59
CA VAL A 8 6.31 -10.56 1.66
C VAL A 8 5.60 -9.25 1.96
N ALA A 9 5.25 -9.00 3.23
CA ALA A 9 4.63 -7.76 3.66
C ALA A 9 5.47 -6.53 3.27
N PHE A 10 6.79 -6.58 3.47
CA PHE A 10 7.69 -5.50 3.09
C PHE A 10 7.77 -5.30 1.57
N VAL A 11 7.90 -6.37 0.80
CA VAL A 11 7.95 -6.30 -0.68
C VAL A 11 6.64 -5.73 -1.24
N VAL A 12 5.51 -6.13 -0.66
CA VAL A 12 4.18 -5.68 -1.06
C VAL A 12 3.94 -4.22 -0.65
N GLU A 13 4.48 -3.77 0.48
CA GLU A 13 4.51 -2.35 0.87
C GLU A 13 5.32 -1.50 -0.12
N LEU A 14 6.50 -1.96 -0.55
CA LEU A 14 7.27 -1.28 -1.59
C LEU A 14 6.53 -1.27 -2.94
N ALA A 15 5.92 -2.39 -3.32
CA ALA A 15 5.14 -2.50 -4.55
C ALA A 15 3.95 -1.53 -4.56
N MET A 16 3.30 -1.31 -3.42
CA MET A 16 2.23 -0.32 -3.24
C MET A 16 2.72 1.12 -3.51
N LEU A 17 3.91 1.48 -3.05
CA LEU A 17 4.47 2.81 -3.32
C LEU A 17 4.88 2.95 -4.79
N VAL A 18 5.52 1.94 -5.36
CA VAL A 18 5.88 1.93 -6.79
C VAL A 18 4.63 2.02 -7.67
N ALA A 19 3.56 1.31 -7.30
CA ALA A 19 2.27 1.35 -7.97
C ALA A 19 1.69 2.76 -8.08
N ALA A 20 1.65 3.46 -6.94
CA ALA A 20 1.15 4.82 -6.87
C ALA A 20 2.01 5.80 -7.69
N GLY A 21 3.34 5.65 -7.64
CA GLY A 21 4.24 6.50 -8.42
C GLY A 21 4.13 6.22 -9.93
N TRP A 22 4.07 4.95 -10.32
CA TRP A 22 3.91 4.52 -11.71
C TRP A 22 2.67 5.13 -12.34
N TRP A 23 1.51 5.03 -11.65
CA TRP A 23 0.28 5.64 -12.12
C TRP A 23 0.43 7.13 -12.42
N GLY A 24 1.04 7.90 -11.51
CA GLY A 24 1.23 9.34 -11.72
C GLY A 24 2.09 9.68 -12.94
N PHE A 25 3.05 8.81 -13.29
CA PHE A 25 3.83 8.97 -14.52
C PHE A 25 3.13 8.48 -15.79
N THR A 26 2.09 7.65 -15.68
CA THR A 26 1.27 7.22 -16.82
C THR A 26 0.17 8.21 -17.24
N LEU A 27 -0.07 9.26 -16.45
CA LEU A 27 -1.06 10.29 -16.79
C LEU A 27 -0.70 11.01 -18.09
N ASP A 28 -1.69 11.16 -18.97
CA ASP A 28 -1.58 11.97 -20.19
C ASP A 28 -1.74 13.46 -19.83
N ALA A 29 -0.67 14.02 -19.26
CA ALA A 29 -0.63 15.39 -18.76
C ALA A 29 0.75 16.01 -18.90
N GLY A 30 0.83 17.33 -18.69
CA GLY A 30 2.09 18.06 -18.66
C GLY A 30 3.05 17.53 -17.59
N LEU A 31 4.36 17.73 -17.82
CA LEU A 31 5.44 17.22 -16.96
C LEU A 31 5.25 17.58 -15.49
N ALA A 32 4.82 18.81 -15.19
CA ALA A 32 4.57 19.26 -13.82
C ALA A 32 3.50 18.42 -13.11
N LEU A 33 2.39 18.08 -13.79
CA LEU A 33 1.33 17.27 -13.20
C LEU A 33 1.75 15.81 -13.03
N ARG A 34 2.53 15.26 -13.99
CA ARG A 34 3.09 13.91 -13.88
C ARG A 34 4.07 13.79 -12.72
N LEU A 35 4.92 14.80 -12.50
CA LEU A 35 5.82 14.85 -11.35
C LEU A 35 5.03 14.97 -10.04
N LEU A 36 4.03 15.87 -10.01
CA LEU A 36 3.20 16.07 -8.82
C LEU A 36 2.42 14.79 -8.46
N ALA A 37 1.82 14.10 -9.43
CA ALA A 37 1.11 12.86 -9.20
C ALA A 37 2.06 11.69 -8.89
N GLY A 38 3.13 11.54 -9.67
CA GLY A 38 4.07 10.42 -9.57
C GLY A 38 4.95 10.46 -8.32
N LEU A 39 5.17 11.63 -7.73
CA LEU A 39 5.86 11.77 -6.45
C LEU A 39 4.88 12.01 -5.30
N GLY A 40 3.82 12.80 -5.53
CA GLY A 40 2.84 13.15 -4.52
C GLY A 40 2.00 11.95 -4.08
N ALA A 41 1.54 11.10 -5.00
CA ALA A 41 0.75 9.92 -4.64
C ALA A 41 1.52 8.94 -3.72
N PRO A 42 2.74 8.47 -4.05
CA PRO A 42 3.50 7.61 -3.15
C PRO A 42 3.89 8.33 -1.85
N LEU A 43 4.20 9.63 -1.90
CA LEU A 43 4.53 10.39 -0.70
C LEU A 43 3.34 10.49 0.27
N LEU A 44 2.13 10.76 -0.25
CA LEU A 44 0.91 10.80 0.55
C LEU A 44 0.63 9.44 1.21
N ILE A 45 0.77 8.35 0.46
CA ILE A 45 0.61 6.99 1.01
C ILE A 45 1.65 6.72 2.09
N ALA A 46 2.93 7.06 1.85
CA ALA A 46 4.00 6.87 2.82
C ALA A 46 3.77 7.67 4.10
N VAL A 47 3.26 8.91 4.02
CA VAL A 47 2.92 9.72 5.18
C VAL A 47 1.75 9.10 5.96
N VAL A 48 0.65 8.74 5.29
CA VAL A 48 -0.49 8.08 5.94
C VAL A 48 -0.05 6.78 6.62
N TRP A 49 0.76 5.97 5.94
CA TRP A 49 1.31 4.74 6.49
C TRP A 49 2.21 5.01 7.70
N GLY A 50 3.13 5.97 7.61
CA GLY A 50 4.03 6.34 8.69
C GLY A 50 3.31 6.86 9.93
N VAL A 51 2.22 7.62 9.75
CA VAL A 51 1.45 8.22 10.83
C VAL A 51 0.59 7.19 11.58
N PHE A 52 -0.02 6.24 10.86
CA PHE A 52 -1.04 5.35 11.42
C PHE A 52 -0.63 3.87 11.49
N CYS A 53 0.23 3.40 10.59
CA CYS A 53 0.53 1.97 10.42
C CYS A 53 1.92 1.57 10.95
N SER A 54 2.85 2.53 11.08
CA SER A 54 4.22 2.29 11.56
C SER A 54 4.28 1.72 12.98
N PRO A 55 5.31 0.91 13.34
CA PRO A 55 5.59 0.55 14.73
C PRO A 55 5.83 1.76 15.64
N ARG A 56 6.30 2.87 15.07
CA ARG A 56 6.46 4.17 15.72
C ARG A 56 5.39 5.17 15.28
N ALA A 57 4.20 4.69 14.92
CA ALA A 57 3.08 5.54 14.50
C ALA A 57 2.84 6.66 15.51
N SER A 58 2.79 7.90 15.01
CA SER A 58 2.49 9.08 15.82
C SER A 58 1.10 9.01 16.43
N VAL A 59 0.16 8.37 15.72
CA VAL A 59 -1.21 8.13 16.19
C VAL A 59 -1.42 6.63 16.40
N ARG A 60 -1.59 6.21 17.65
CA ARG A 60 -1.90 4.80 17.96
C ARG A 60 -3.36 4.52 17.69
N LEU A 61 -3.63 3.78 16.62
CA LEU A 61 -4.96 3.28 16.31
C LEU A 61 -5.18 1.89 16.92
N PRO A 62 -6.42 1.54 17.30
CA PRO A 62 -6.74 0.15 17.63
C PRO A 62 -6.55 -0.74 16.39
N ALA A 63 -6.20 -2.01 16.63
CA ALA A 63 -5.91 -3.00 15.58
C ALA A 63 -6.88 -3.01 14.38
N PRO A 64 -8.23 -2.98 14.55
CA PRO A 64 -9.15 -2.95 13.40
C PRO A 64 -9.07 -1.66 12.58
N ALA A 65 -8.87 -0.51 13.24
CA ALA A 65 -8.72 0.76 12.53
C ALA A 65 -7.38 0.81 11.77
N LYS A 66 -6.31 0.30 12.37
CA LYS A 66 -5.01 0.16 11.70
C LYS A 66 -5.09 -0.75 10.47
N LEU A 67 -5.85 -1.85 10.56
CA LEU A 67 -6.09 -2.74 9.43
C LEU A 67 -6.89 -2.03 8.32
N ALA A 68 -7.92 -1.26 8.67
CA ALA A 68 -8.71 -0.50 7.71
C ALA A 68 -7.88 0.54 6.94
N VAL A 69 -6.96 1.26 7.63
CA VAL A 69 -6.05 2.21 6.96
C VAL A 69 -5.13 1.50 5.98
N GLN A 70 -4.54 0.36 6.38
CA GLN A 70 -3.71 -0.43 5.47
C GLN A 70 -4.50 -0.92 4.27
N ALA A 71 -5.70 -1.45 4.49
CA ALA A 71 -6.60 -1.89 3.42
C ALA A 71 -6.87 -0.75 2.43
N ALA A 72 -7.17 0.44 2.94
CA ALA A 72 -7.40 1.62 2.12
C ALA A 72 -6.17 1.97 1.28
N CYS A 73 -4.96 1.98 1.86
CA CYS A 73 -3.72 2.24 1.11
C CYS A 73 -3.51 1.22 -0.03
N PHE A 74 -3.70 -0.07 0.24
CA PHE A 74 -3.53 -1.12 -0.76
C PHE A 74 -4.61 -1.11 -1.84
N VAL A 75 -5.87 -0.89 -1.48
CA VAL A 75 -6.97 -0.75 -2.44
C VAL A 75 -6.75 0.47 -3.33
N VAL A 76 -6.35 1.60 -2.75
CA VAL A 76 -6.00 2.80 -3.52
C VAL A 76 -4.87 2.49 -4.49
N ALA A 77 -3.76 1.89 -4.06
CA ALA A 77 -2.66 1.54 -4.95
C ALA A 77 -3.09 0.56 -6.06
N GLY A 78 -3.93 -0.43 -5.74
CA GLY A 78 -4.49 -1.36 -6.73
C GLY A 78 -5.37 -0.65 -7.76
N LEU A 79 -6.21 0.30 -7.33
CA LEU A 79 -7.01 1.15 -8.21
C LEU A 79 -6.13 2.03 -9.10
N LEU A 80 -5.09 2.66 -8.54
CA LEU A 80 -4.13 3.45 -9.32
C LEU A 80 -3.44 2.58 -10.38
N LEU A 81 -3.07 1.35 -10.05
CA LEU A 81 -2.49 0.42 -11.02
C LEU A 81 -3.49 0.01 -12.12
N ALA A 82 -4.75 -0.20 -11.76
CA ALA A 82 -5.82 -0.47 -12.72
C ALA A 82 -6.02 0.71 -13.68
N LEU A 83 -6.02 1.94 -13.16
CA LEU A 83 -6.08 3.17 -13.96
C LEU A 83 -4.84 3.35 -14.84
N ALA A 84 -3.69 2.83 -14.42
CA ALA A 84 -2.46 2.77 -15.22
C ALA A 84 -2.46 1.60 -16.25
N GLY A 85 -3.60 0.96 -16.49
CA GLY A 85 -3.76 -0.11 -17.48
C GLY A 85 -3.39 -1.52 -17.01
N HIS A 86 -3.09 -1.70 -15.72
CA HIS A 86 -2.63 -2.99 -15.16
C HIS A 86 -3.59 -3.54 -14.08
N PRO A 87 -4.89 -3.79 -14.40
CA PRO A 87 -5.89 -4.17 -13.41
C PRO A 87 -5.61 -5.51 -12.74
N VAL A 88 -5.04 -6.48 -13.48
CA VAL A 88 -4.67 -7.79 -12.92
C VAL A 88 -3.60 -7.65 -11.85
N LEU A 89 -2.56 -6.86 -12.12
CA LEU A 89 -1.50 -6.59 -11.16
C LEU A 89 -2.03 -5.81 -9.94
N GLY A 90 -2.96 -4.88 -10.15
CA GLY A 90 -3.64 -4.16 -9.06
C GLY A 90 -4.44 -5.11 -8.15
N GLY A 91 -5.20 -6.03 -8.75
CA GLY A 91 -5.95 -7.06 -8.01
C GLY A 91 -5.02 -8.01 -7.25
N LEU A 92 -3.92 -8.44 -7.87
CA LEU A 92 -2.91 -9.29 -7.24
C LEU A 92 -2.24 -8.60 -6.05
N LEU A 93 -1.90 -7.32 -6.17
CA LEU A 93 -1.30 -6.55 -5.07
C LEU A 93 -2.20 -6.57 -3.83
N VAL A 94 -3.49 -6.29 -4.00
CA VAL A 94 -4.49 -6.31 -2.91
C VAL A 94 -4.67 -7.71 -2.35
N ALA A 95 -4.77 -8.72 -3.22
CA ALA A 95 -4.96 -10.11 -2.83
C ALA A 95 -3.78 -10.65 -2.01
N VAL A 96 -2.55 -10.40 -2.45
CA VAL A 96 -1.34 -10.86 -1.73
C VAL A 96 -1.26 -10.20 -0.36
N TRP A 97 -1.51 -8.89 -0.26
CA TRP A 97 -1.56 -8.20 1.03
C TRP A 97 -2.65 -8.79 1.95
N ALA A 98 -3.85 -9.03 1.44
CA ALA A 98 -4.96 -9.56 2.22
C ALA A 98 -4.66 -10.96 2.76
N VAL A 99 -4.06 -11.83 1.94
CA VAL A 99 -3.65 -13.18 2.34
C VAL A 99 -2.56 -13.12 3.40
N ASP A 100 -1.51 -12.32 3.20
CA ASP A 100 -0.44 -12.15 4.18
C ASP A 100 -0.98 -11.69 5.54
N ARG A 101 -1.89 -10.70 5.53
CA ARG A 101 -2.55 -10.18 6.75
C ARG A 101 -3.50 -11.18 7.41
N ALA A 102 -4.23 -11.96 6.63
CA ALA A 102 -5.06 -13.03 7.16
C ALA A 102 -4.20 -14.08 7.87
N VAL A 103 -3.10 -14.52 7.24
CA VAL A 103 -2.20 -15.53 7.82
C VAL A 103 -1.51 -15.02 9.08
N LEU A 104 -1.05 -13.75 9.09
CA LEU A 104 -0.42 -13.15 10.26
C LEU A 104 -1.39 -12.98 11.44
N SER A 105 -2.65 -12.62 11.18
CA SER A 105 -3.66 -12.45 12.24
C SER A 105 -4.07 -13.77 12.89
N HIS A 106 -4.10 -14.87 12.14
CA HIS A 106 -4.41 -16.20 12.66
C HIS A 106 -3.27 -16.79 13.52
N GLY A 107 -2.04 -16.26 13.39
CA GLY A 107 -0.87 -16.66 14.18
C GLY A 107 -0.76 -16.06 15.59
N GLY A 108 -1.82 -15.41 16.09
CA GLY A 108 -1.91 -14.89 17.46
C GLY A 108 -1.04 -13.67 17.77
N HIS A 109 -0.58 -12.93 16.75
CA HIS A 109 0.17 -11.69 16.94
C HIS A 109 -0.75 -10.48 16.73
N PRO A 110 -0.98 -9.63 17.76
CA PRO A 110 -1.77 -8.43 17.58
C PRO A 110 -1.04 -7.46 16.64
N ALA A 111 -1.82 -6.89 15.71
CA ALA A 111 -1.38 -5.91 14.70
C ALA A 111 -0.96 -4.56 15.30
#